data_AF-A0A6A6B229-F1
#
_entry.id   AF-A0A6A6B229-F1
#
_cell.length_a   1.000
_cell.length_b   1.000
_cell.length_c   1.000
_cell.angle_alpha   90.00
_cell.angle_beta   90.00
_cell.angle_gamma   90.00
#
_symmetry.space_group_name_H-M   'P 1'
#
loop_
_entity.id
_entity.type
_entity.pdbx_description
1 polymer ?
#
loop_
_entity_poly.entity_id
_entity_poly.type
_entity_poly.pdbx_seq_one_letter_code
_entity_poly.pdbx_strand_id
1 'polypeptide(L)' 'EYDQRLFEDETVNRMQDALTHFDSFCNSRWFVKMSIVLFLNKIDRFKEKLPVSPMKN' A
#
# COMPACT_ATOMS: atom_id res chain seq x y z
N GLU A 1 -5.57 -2.20 -6.13
CA GLU A 1 -5.16 -2.45 -4.73
C GLU A 1 -5.72 -1.39 -3.80
N TYR A 2 -5.56 -0.10 -4.11
CA TYR A 2 -6.26 0.98 -3.38
C TYR A 2 -7.79 0.88 -3.42
N ASP A 3 -8.34 0.14 -4.38
CA ASP A 3 -9.76 -0.10 -4.59
C ASP A 3 -10.20 -1.53 -4.20
N GLN A 4 -9.28 -2.34 -3.64
CA GLN A 4 -9.51 -3.76 -3.37
C GLN A 4 -9.45 -4.05 -1.87
N ARG A 5 -10.25 -5.01 -1.43
CA ARG A 5 -10.29 -5.52 -0.06
C ARG A 5 -9.46 -6.80 0.09
N LEU A 6 -9.03 -7.12 1.31
CA LEU A 6 -8.40 -8.41 1.60
C LEU A 6 -9.40 -9.54 1.40
N PHE A 7 -8.90 -10.74 1.11
CA PHE A 7 -9.75 -11.92 1.00
C PHE A 7 -10.16 -12.42 2.39
N GLU A 8 -9.26 -12.25 3.34
CA GLU A 8 -9.37 -12.64 4.74
C GLU A 8 -10.28 -11.69 5.53
N ASP A 9 -10.32 -10.41 5.14
CA ASP A 9 -11.14 -9.38 5.77
C ASP A 9 -11.64 -8.38 4.72
N GLU A 10 -12.93 -8.48 4.38
CA GLU A 10 -13.57 -7.59 3.40
C GLU A 10 -13.72 -6.14 3.88
N THR A 11 -13.41 -5.83 5.14
CA THR A 11 -13.47 -4.46 5.65
C THR A 11 -12.14 -3.71 5.46
N VAL A 12 -11.05 -4.45 5.24
CA VAL A 12 -9.70 -3.90 5.16
C VAL A 12 -9.29 -3.68 3.71
N ASN A 13 -8.83 -2.46 3.41
CA ASN A 13 -8.27 -2.13 2.11
C ASN A 13 -6.85 -2.67 1.96
N ARG A 14 -6.55 -3.32 0.83
CA ARG A 14 -5.24 -3.95 0.59
C ARG A 14 -4.08 -2.96 0.59
N MET A 15 -4.28 -1.74 0.10
CA MET A 15 -3.23 -0.72 0.13
C MET A 15 -3.01 -0.20 1.56
N GLN A 16 -4.08 -0.01 2.32
CA GLN A 16 -3.98 0.46 3.71
C GLN A 16 -3.24 -0.55 4.60
N ASP A 17 -3.51 -1.84 4.41
CA ASP A 17 -2.81 -2.92 5.09
C ASP A 17 -1.31 -2.92 4.75
N ALA A 18 -0.97 -2.85 3.46
CA ALA A 18 0.42 -2.76 3.01
C ALA A 18 1.17 -1.55 3.60
N LEU A 19 0.52 -0.39 3.70
CA LEU A 19 1.08 0.81 4.33
C LEU A 19 1.29 0.63 5.84
N THR A 20 0.34 -0.03 6.52
CA THR A 20 0.43 -0.30 7.97
C THR A 20 1.58 -1.24 8.28
N HIS A 21 1.76 -2.26 7.45
CA HIS A 21 2.91 -3.17 7.53
C HIS A 21 4.23 -2.46 7.22
N PHE A 22 4.26 -1.61 6.21
CA PHE A 22 5.44 -0.82 5.87
C PHE A 22 5.83 0.15 7.00
N ASP A 23 4.86 0.81 7.63
CA ASP A 23 5.10 1.70 8.77
C ASP A 23 5.72 0.95 9.96
N SER A 24 5.18 -0.23 10.28
CA SER A 24 5.75 -1.10 11.32
C SER A 24 7.19 -1.54 11.01
N PHE A 25 7.50 -1.78 9.73
CA PHE A 25 8.83 -2.13 9.28
C PHE A 25 9.81 -0.95 9.38
N CYS A 26 9.40 0.25 8.95
CA CYS A 26 10.22 1.45 9.01
C CYS A 26 10.48 1.91 10.45
N ASN A 27 9.47 1.79 11.33
CA ASN A 27 9.56 2.18 12.73
C ASN A 27 10.22 1.12 13.62
N SER A 28 10.59 -0.03 13.06
CA SER A 28 11.29 -1.06 13.80
C SER A 28 12.72 -0.61 14.14
N ARG A 29 13.09 -0.81 15.41
CA ARG A 29 14.42 -0.43 15.96
C ARG A 29 15.60 -1.04 15.20
N TRP A 30 15.36 -2.14 14.48
CA TRP A 30 16.35 -2.85 13.69
C TRP A 30 16.74 -2.11 12.40
N PHE A 31 15.86 -1.22 11.89
CA PHE A 31 16.04 -0.56 10.59
C PHE A 31 16.33 0.94 10.68
N VAL A 32 16.50 1.50 11.88
CA VAL A 32 16.70 2.96 12.12
C VAL A 32 17.89 3.55 11.35
N LYS A 33 18.93 2.76 11.06
CA LYS A 33 20.11 3.20 10.29
C LYS A 33 20.18 2.62 8.87
N MET A 34 19.20 1.81 8.48
CA MET A 34 19.18 1.19 7.14
C MET A 34 18.47 2.11 6.15
N SER A 35 19.01 2.20 4.94
CA SER A 35 18.31 2.88 3.84
C SER A 35 17.20 1.99 3.31
N ILE A 36 16.00 2.53 3.20
CA ILE A 36 14.82 1.82 2.70
C ILE A 36 14.52 2.33 1.29
N VAL A 37 14.49 1.41 0.33
CA VAL A 37 14.07 1.71 -1.06
C VAL A 37 12.65 1.17 -1.25
N LEU A 38 11.70 2.09 -1.46
CA LEU A 38 10.31 1.73 -1.70
C LEU A 38 10.06 1.58 -3.20
N PHE A 39 9.68 0.38 -3.64
CA PHE A 39 9.24 0.12 -5.00
C PHE A 39 7.71 0.18 -5.09
N LEU A 40 7.20 1.22 -5.73
CA LEU A 40 5.78 1.30 -6.10
C LEU A 40 5.56 0.53 -7.39
N ASN A 41 5.12 -0.72 -7.26
CA ASN A 41 4.86 -1.60 -8.41
C ASN A 41 3.48 -1.34 -9.02
N LYS A 42 3.27 -1.81 -10.26
CA LYS A 42 1.98 -1.78 -10.99
C LYS A 42 1.42 -0.37 -11.26
N ILE A 43 2.30 0.61 -11.50
CA ILE A 43 1.91 2.00 -11.81
C ILE A 43 1.04 2.09 -13.07
N ASP A 44 1.29 1.23 -14.04
CA ASP A 44 0.46 1.02 -15.23
C ASP A 44 -1.00 0.75 -14.86
N ARG A 45 -1.25 -0.27 -14.02
CA ARG A 45 -2.60 -0.61 -13.55
C ARG A 45 -3.23 0.49 -12.71
N PHE A 46 -2.42 1.23 -11.96
CA PHE A 46 -2.92 2.38 -11.20
C PHE A 46 -3.47 3.47 -12.13
N LYS A 47 -2.72 3.83 -13.17
CA LYS A 47 -3.15 4.84 -14.16
C LYS A 47 -4.42 4.44 -14.90
N GLU A 48 -4.55 3.17 -15.27
CA GLU A 48 -5.75 2.66 -15.96
C GLU A 48 -6.99 2.66 -15.07
N LYS A 49 -6.83 2.42 -13.77
CA LYS A 49 -7.94 2.37 -12.82
C LYS A 49 -8.38 3.74 -12.32
N LEU A 50 -7.50 4.73 -12.30
CA LEU A 50 -7.77 6.06 -11.75
C LEU A 50 -9.03 6.74 -12.34
N PRO A 51 -9.36 6.65 -13.65
CA PRO A 51 -10.58 7.22 -14.21
C PRO A 51 -11.86 6.52 -13.78
N VAL A 52 -11.79 5.22 -13.49
CA VAL A 52 -12.96 4.37 -13.17
C VAL A 52 -13.20 4.28 -11.67
N SER A 53 -12.13 4.27 -10.90
CA SER A 53 -12.11 4.24 -9.44
C SER A 53 -11.18 5.36 -8.97
N PRO A 54 -11.66 6.60 -8.86
CA PRO A 54 -10.84 7.71 -8.39
C PRO A 54 -10.51 7.50 -6.91
N MET A 55 -9.27 7.81 -6.52
CA MET A 55 -8.92 7.86 -5.10
C MET A 55 -9.70 9.01 -4.45
N LYS A 56 -10.40 8.70 -3.36
CA LYS A 56 -11.03 9.70 -2.52
C LYS A 56 -10.02 10.16 -1.47
N ASN A 57 -9.89 11.47 -1.30
CA ASN A 57 -9.12 12.07 -0.19
C ASN A 57 -9.81 11.84 1.15
#